data_AF-X1H0K3-F1
#
_entry.id   AF-X1H0K3-F1
#
_cell.length_a   1.000
_cell.length_b   1.000
_cell.length_c   1.000
_cell.angle_alpha   90.00
_cell.angle_beta   90.00
_cell.angle_gamma   90.00
#
_symmetry.space_group_name_H-M   'P 1'
#
loop_
_entity.id
_entity.type
_entity.pdbx_description
1 polymer ?
#
loop_
_entity_poly.entity_id
_entity_poly.type
_entity_poly.pdbx_seq_one_letter_code
_entity_poly.pdbx_strand_id
1 'polypeptide(L)' 'TGKSMAEKLAAELSDASKGQGATIKKREDTYKMAQANRAFAHYRW' A
#
# COMPACT_ATOMS: atom_id res chain seq x y z
N THR A 1 3.44 -25.02 -4.86
CA THR A 1 1.99 -25.08 -4.57
C THR A 1 1.75 -24.36 -3.26
N GLY A 2 1.45 -23.06 -3.37
CA GLY A 2 1.55 -22.11 -2.27
C GLY A 2 0.44 -22.26 -1.23
N LYS A 3 0.79 -21.97 0.02
CA LYS A 3 -0.07 -21.87 1.21
C LYS A 3 -1.48 -21.35 0.90
N SER A 4 -2.45 -21.90 1.63
CA SER A 4 -3.87 -21.59 1.50
C SER A 4 -4.12 -20.07 1.56
N MET A 5 -5.20 -19.59 0.94
CA MET A 5 -5.54 -18.15 0.97
C MET A 5 -5.65 -17.63 2.41
N ALA A 6 -6.07 -18.47 3.36
CA ALA A 6 -6.14 -18.16 4.78
C ALA A 6 -4.75 -17.84 5.37
N GLU A 7 -3.73 -18.65 5.06
CA GLU A 7 -2.36 -18.41 5.54
C GLU A 7 -1.74 -17.15 4.93
N LYS A 8 -2.04 -16.86 3.65
CA LYS A 8 -1.58 -15.62 3.01
C LYS A 8 -2.23 -14.39 3.63
N LEU A 9 -3.53 -14.47 3.94
CA LEU A 9 -4.26 -13.38 4.60
C LEU A 9 -3.75 -13.15 6.03
N ALA A 10 -3.50 -14.22 6.79
CA ALA A 10 -2.95 -14.12 8.14
C ALA A 10 -1.53 -13.52 8.15
N ALA A 11 -0.70 -13.87 7.17
CA ALA A 11 0.61 -13.27 6.98
C ALA A 11 0.51 -11.78 6.64
N GLU A 12 -0.34 -11.39 5.67
CA GLU A 12 -0.56 -9.99 5.32
C GLU A 12 -1.12 -9.17 6.50
N LEU A 13 -2.04 -9.73 7.30
CA LEU A 13 -2.54 -9.05 8.50
C LEU A 13 -1.44 -8.84 9.54
N SER A 14 -0.60 -9.86 9.77
CA SER A 14 0.53 -9.76 10.71
C SER A 14 1.57 -8.74 10.25
N ASP A 15 1.87 -8.70 8.95
CA ASP A 15 2.82 -7.74 8.38
C ASP A 15 2.26 -6.32 8.43
N ALA A 16 0.98 -6.13 8.08
CA ALA A 16 0.30 -4.85 8.17
C ALA A 16 0.27 -4.31 9.62
N SER A 17 0.09 -5.18 10.61
CA SER A 17 0.14 -4.83 12.04
C SER A 17 1.50 -4.30 12.46
N LYS A 18 2.58 -4.79 11.85
CA LYS A 18 3.96 -4.33 12.08
C LYS A 18 4.33 -3.11 11.24
N GLY A 19 3.38 -2.53 10.51
CA GLY A 19 3.64 -1.44 9.58
C GLY A 19 4.51 -1.85 8.39
N GLN A 20 4.57 -3.15 8.08
CA GLN A 20 5.32 -3.71 6.97
C GLN A 20 4.37 -4.39 5.98
N GLY A 21 4.89 -4.81 4.82
CA GLY A 21 4.09 -5.50 3.81
C GLY A 21 3.65 -4.63 2.63
N ALA A 22 3.11 -5.30 1.62
CA ALA A 22 2.81 -4.70 0.32
C ALA A 22 1.78 -3.56 0.41
N THR A 23 0.83 -3.69 1.36
CA THR A 23 -0.23 -2.72 1.58
C THR A 23 0.29 -1.38 2.11
N ILE A 24 1.24 -1.41 3.06
CA ILE A 24 1.84 -0.19 3.61
C ILE A 24 2.71 0.49 2.56
N LYS A 25 3.50 -0.28 1.81
CA LYS A 25 4.32 0.25 0.70
C LYS A 25 3.46 0.95 -0.35
N LYS A 26 2.34 0.35 -0.77
CA LYS A 26 1.39 0.98 -1.71
C LYS A 26 0.86 2.31 -1.21
N ARG A 27 0.55 2.42 0.10
CA ARG A 27 0.10 3.68 0.71
C ARG A 27 1.18 4.75 0.65
N GLU A 28 2.42 4.41 1.00
CA GLU A 28 3.55 5.35 0.95
C GLU A 28 3.90 5.79 -0.48
N ASP A 29 3.91 4.85 -1.43
CA ASP A 29 4.16 5.13 -2.84
C ASP A 29 3.07 6.06 -3.40
N THR A 30 1.80 5.81 -3.05
CA THR A 30 0.68 6.68 -3.42
C THR A 30 0.83 8.07 -2.83
N TYR A 31 1.26 8.17 -1.56
CA TYR A 31 1.47 9.45 -0.89
C TYR A 31 2.62 10.25 -1.52
N LYS A 32 3.76 9.60 -1.82
CA LYS A 32 4.88 10.23 -2.53
C LYS A 32 4.49 10.67 -3.93
N MET A 33 3.74 9.84 -4.66
CA MET A 33 3.23 10.17 -5.98
C MET A 33 2.24 11.34 -5.94
N ALA A 34 1.38 11.41 -4.94
CA ALA A 34 0.47 12.54 -4.74
C ALA A 34 1.23 13.85 -4.44
N GLN A 35 2.30 13.80 -3.63
CA GLN A 35 3.15 14.97 -3.39
C GLN A 35 3.91 15.40 -4.66
N ALA A 36 4.43 14.45 -5.44
CA ALA A 36 5.10 14.76 -6.70
C ALA A 36 4.14 15.41 -7.71
N ASN A 37 2.88 14.95 -7.74
CA ASN A 37 1.84 15.51 -8.61
C ASN A 37 1.08 16.69 -7.98
N ARG A 38 1.57 17.27 -6.89
CA ARG A 38 0.94 18.42 -6.23
C ARG A 38 0.78 19.61 -7.18
N ALA A 39 1.73 19.81 -8.11
CA ALA A 39 1.66 20.84 -9.13
C ALA A 39 0.48 20.66 -10.10
N PHE A 40 -0.01 19.43 -10.28
CA PHE A 40 -1.16 19.12 -11.13
C PHE A 40 -2.49 19.18 -10.36
N ALA A 41 -2.49 19.53 -9.07
CA ALA A 41 -3.72 19.64 -8.29
C ALA A 41 -4.69 20.70 -8.85
N HIS A 42 -4.17 21.68 -9.58
CA HIS A 42 -4.95 22.74 -10.23
C HIS A 42 -5.66 22.30 -11.52
N TYR A 43 -5.31 21.14 -12.10
CA TYR A 43 -6.02 20.54 -13.24
C TYR A 43 -7.24 19.72 -12.81
N ARG A 44 -7.68 19.83 -11.55
CA ARG A 44 -8.87 19.16 -11.02
C ARG A 44 -10.13 19.96 -11.37
N TRP A 45 -10.40 20.15 -12.65
CA TRP A 45 -11.73 20.43 -13.21
C TRP A 45 -11.97 19.38 -14.29
#